data_AF-A0AAN5CAZ4-F1
#
_entry.id   AF-A0AAN5CAZ4-F1
#
_cell.length_a   1.000
_cell.length_b   1.000
_cell.length_c   1.000
_cell.angle_alpha   90.00
_cell.angle_beta   90.00
_cell.angle_gamma   90.00
#
_symmetry.space_group_name_H-M   'P 1'
#
loop_
_entity.id
_entity.type
_entity.pdbx_description
1 polymer ?
#
loop_
_entity_poly.entity_id
_entity_poly.type
_entity_poly.pdbx_seq_one_letter_code
_entity_poly.pdbx_strand_id
1 'polypeptide(L)'
;MIGAQFQFVPFMLQGEEYNCSSVMPPGPEWAEQYGVKRIPFGLYSLIFGLVTEILYIPCTLGLRRDMKTSCFKIMFWLSIMDMIAIMANCVGFGVLLIMGDVYCSNRFMTLGVGIVGYCIWCCASACCLVLGVNRLFEMLNLSRFFSVRNQRLEMINRD
;
A
#
# COMPACT_ATOMS: atom_id res chain seq x y z
N MET A 1 21.17 6.04 -33.55
CA MET A 1 20.60 5.95 -32.19
C MET A 1 19.09 6.04 -32.33
N ILE A 2 18.43 4.90 -32.51
CA ILE A 2 16.98 4.82 -32.61
C ILE A 2 16.51 4.54 -31.18
N GLY A 3 15.98 5.56 -30.52
CA GLY A 3 15.42 5.41 -29.18
C GLY A 3 14.26 4.43 -29.24
N ALA A 4 14.40 3.30 -28.57
CA ALA A 4 13.26 2.45 -28.26
C ALA A 4 12.28 3.28 -27.44
N GLN A 5 11.22 3.77 -28.08
CA GLN A 5 10.00 4.11 -27.35
C GLN A 5 9.45 2.80 -26.82
N PHE A 6 9.88 2.44 -25.60
CA PHE A 6 9.27 1.38 -24.84
C PHE A 6 7.84 1.80 -24.52
N GLN A 7 6.91 1.53 -25.44
CA GLN A 7 5.49 1.75 -25.25
C GLN A 7 4.95 0.64 -24.34
N PHE A 8 5.39 0.63 -23.07
CA PHE A 8 4.77 -0.11 -21.96
C PHE A 8 3.51 0.60 -21.47
N VAL A 9 2.68 1.15 -22.37
CA VAL A 9 1.29 1.40 -22.00
C VAL A 9 0.60 0.05 -22.14
N PRO A 10 0.23 -0.63 -21.03
CA PRO A 10 -0.62 -1.81 -21.14
C PRO A 10 -1.82 -1.47 -22.01
N PHE A 11 -2.27 -2.40 -22.84
CA PHE A 11 -3.43 -2.24 -23.73
C PHE A 11 -4.66 -1.64 -23.01
N MET A 12 -4.79 -1.88 -21.70
CA MET A 12 -5.85 -1.31 -20.86
C MET A 12 -5.81 0.23 -20.71
N LEU A 13 -4.66 0.87 -20.90
CA LEU A 13 -4.51 2.34 -20.91
C LEU A 13 -4.77 2.97 -22.29
N GLN A 14 -5.10 2.16 -23.30
CA GLN A 14 -5.34 2.63 -24.67
C GLN A 14 -6.84 2.82 -24.99
N GLY A 15 -7.71 2.62 -24.00
CA GLY A 15 -9.13 2.96 -24.08
C GLY A 15 -9.35 4.48 -24.19
N GLU A 16 -10.50 4.87 -24.76
CA GLU A 16 -10.86 6.29 -24.92
C GLU A 16 -10.92 7.02 -23.57
N GLU A 17 -11.27 6.33 -22.49
CA GLU A 17 -11.33 6.87 -21.12
C GLU A 17 -9.97 7.31 -20.50
N TYR A 18 -8.85 6.91 -21.11
CA TYR A 18 -7.49 7.29 -20.68
C TYR A 18 -6.81 8.27 -21.64
N ASN A 19 -7.40 8.53 -22.81
CA ASN A 19 -6.87 9.47 -23.80
C ASN A 19 -7.44 10.89 -23.58
N CYS A 20 -6.90 11.60 -22.58
CA CYS A 20 -7.37 12.95 -22.23
C CYS A 20 -6.98 14.05 -23.24
N SER A 21 -6.45 13.66 -24.41
CA SER A 21 -6.16 14.58 -25.53
C SER A 21 -7.24 14.55 -26.61
N SER A 22 -8.27 13.70 -26.50
CA SER A 22 -9.37 13.62 -27.45
C SER A 22 -10.58 14.47 -27.01
N VAL A 23 -11.18 15.18 -27.97
CA VAL A 23 -12.53 15.80 -28.01
C VAL A 23 -12.93 16.84 -26.93
N MET A 24 -12.52 16.77 -25.65
CA MET A 24 -12.92 17.74 -24.59
C MET A 24 -11.85 17.95 -23.49
N PRO A 25 -11.79 19.12 -22.81
CA PRO A 25 -10.82 19.37 -21.74
C PRO A 25 -11.05 18.47 -20.51
N PRO A 26 -10.00 18.17 -19.71
CA PRO A 26 -10.13 17.37 -18.49
C PRO A 26 -11.04 18.06 -17.47
N GLY A 27 -12.05 17.33 -16.98
CA GLY A 27 -13.11 17.87 -16.12
C GLY A 27 -14.18 16.82 -15.80
N PRO A 28 -15.20 17.18 -14.99
CA PRO A 28 -16.24 16.25 -14.52
C PRO A 28 -17.10 15.65 -15.64
N GLU A 29 -17.15 16.31 -16.80
CA GLU A 29 -17.90 15.86 -17.99
C GLU A 29 -17.43 14.47 -18.47
N TRP A 30 -16.15 14.15 -18.28
CA TRP A 30 -15.60 12.82 -18.61
C TRP A 30 -16.18 11.70 -17.74
N ALA A 31 -16.43 11.98 -16.46
CA ALA A 31 -17.02 11.02 -15.54
C ALA A 31 -18.52 10.78 -15.84
N GLU A 32 -19.19 11.75 -16.47
CA GLU A 32 -20.59 11.59 -16.91
C GLU A 32 -20.70 10.79 -18.21
N GLN A 33 -19.79 11.02 -19.17
CA GLN A 33 -19.84 10.38 -20.48
C GLN A 33 -19.25 8.96 -20.52
N TYR A 34 -18.15 8.72 -19.78
CA TYR A 34 -17.41 7.46 -19.81
C TYR A 34 -17.39 6.72 -18.46
N GLY A 35 -17.84 7.37 -17.37
CA GLY A 35 -17.80 6.80 -16.03
C GLY A 35 -18.90 5.77 -15.76
N VAL A 36 -18.52 4.53 -15.47
CA VAL A 36 -19.45 3.49 -15.04
C VAL A 36 -19.59 3.53 -13.51
N LYS A 37 -20.66 4.15 -13.02
CA LYS A 37 -20.96 4.21 -11.58
C LYS A 37 -21.36 2.83 -11.06
N ARG A 38 -20.51 2.24 -10.21
CA ARG A 38 -20.77 0.96 -9.54
C ARG A 38 -21.07 1.19 -8.06
N ILE A 39 -22.15 1.91 -7.81
CA ILE A 39 -22.60 2.31 -6.47
C ILE A 39 -22.66 1.15 -5.45
N PRO A 40 -23.24 -0.04 -5.74
CA PRO A 40 -23.32 -1.09 -4.73
C PRO A 40 -21.94 -1.61 -4.33
N PHE A 41 -20.99 -1.67 -5.27
CA PHE A 41 -19.63 -2.13 -5.00
C PHE A 41 -18.81 -1.08 -4.23
N GLY A 42 -18.98 0.20 -4.58
CA GLY A 42 -18.35 1.31 -3.85
C GLY A 42 -18.84 1.40 -2.40
N LEU A 43 -20.16 1.28 -2.18
CA LEU A 43 -20.74 1.30 -0.84
C LEU A 43 -20.29 0.10 0.01
N TYR A 44 -20.25 -1.10 -0.60
CA TYR A 44 -19.72 -2.29 0.05
C TYR A 44 -18.26 -2.09 0.50
N SER A 45 -17.40 -1.57 -0.39
CA SER A 45 -15.99 -1.28 -0.08
C SER A 45 -15.85 -0.28 1.07
N LEU A 46 -16.66 0.78 1.09
CA LEU A 46 -16.65 1.78 2.16
C LEU A 46 -17.05 1.20 3.52
N ILE A 47 -18.17 0.46 3.58
CA ILE A 47 -18.65 -0.15 4.83
C ILE A 47 -17.62 -1.16 5.34
N PHE A 48 -17.11 -2.01 4.45
CA PHE A 48 -16.10 -3.01 4.81
C PHE A 48 -14.80 -2.37 5.32
N GLY A 49 -14.33 -1.31 4.67
CA GLY A 49 -13.15 -0.55 5.10
C GLY A 49 -13.34 0.08 6.47
N LEU A 50 -14.46 0.76 6.72
CA LEU A 50 -14.74 1.40 8.01
C LEU A 50 -14.82 0.39 9.16
N VAL A 51 -15.47 -0.76 8.94
CA VAL A 51 -15.54 -1.82 9.95
C VAL A 51 -14.16 -2.37 10.27
N THR A 52 -13.33 -2.59 9.24
CA THR A 52 -11.97 -3.12 9.41
C THR A 52 -11.06 -2.11 10.11
N GLU A 53 -11.18 -0.83 9.79
CA GLU A 53 -10.44 0.26 10.45
C GLU A 53 -10.74 0.31 11.96
N ILE A 54 -12.03 0.21 12.34
CA ILE A 54 -12.46 0.17 13.74
C ILE A 54 -11.84 -1.02 14.48
N LEU A 55 -11.71 -2.18 13.83
CA LEU A 55 -11.08 -3.37 14.41
C LEU A 55 -9.55 -3.24 14.51
N TYR A 56 -8.90 -2.50 13.62
CA TYR A 56 -7.45 -2.29 13.62
C TYR A 56 -6.97 -1.38 14.76
N ILE A 57 -7.79 -0.40 15.17
CA ILE A 57 -7.47 0.52 16.29
C ILE A 57 -7.16 -0.23 17.60
N PRO A 58 -8.05 -1.07 18.15
CA PRO A 58 -7.79 -1.78 19.41
C PRO A 58 -6.63 -2.78 19.27
N CYS A 59 -6.48 -3.41 18.09
CA CYS A 59 -5.38 -4.34 17.82
C CYS A 59 -4.02 -3.63 17.92
N THR A 60 -3.89 -2.46 17.29
CA THR A 60 -2.67 -1.66 17.30
C THR A 60 -2.36 -1.10 18.69
N LEU A 61 -3.38 -0.70 19.47
CA LEU A 61 -3.20 -0.24 20.85
C LEU A 61 -2.72 -1.34 21.78
N GLY A 62 -3.26 -2.57 21.64
CA GLY A 62 -2.80 -3.73 22.40
C GLY A 62 -1.32 -4.01 22.12
N LEU A 63 -0.94 -3.97 20.84
CA LEU A 63 0.43 -4.21 20.40
C LEU A 63 1.43 -3.17 20.91
N ARG A 64 1.00 -1.91 21.04
CA ARG A 64 1.81 -0.81 21.57
C ARG A 64 2.24 -1.06 23.03
N ARG A 65 1.43 -1.78 23.82
CA ARG A 65 1.73 -2.06 25.22
C ARG A 65 2.87 -3.07 25.39
N ASP A 66 3.06 -3.95 24.41
CA ASP A 66 4.01 -5.07 24.45
C ASP A 66 5.23 -4.91 23.51
N MET A 67 5.62 -3.66 23.15
CA MET A 67 6.76 -3.34 22.27
C MET A 67 8.16 -3.65 22.85
N LYS A 68 8.29 -4.71 23.66
CA LYS A 68 9.55 -5.12 24.30
C LYS A 68 10.47 -5.86 23.34
N THR A 69 9.94 -6.61 22.37
CA THR A 69 10.74 -7.39 21.41
C THR A 69 10.76 -6.74 20.02
N SER A 70 11.81 -7.01 19.25
CA SER A 70 11.94 -6.53 17.86
C SER A 70 10.80 -7.01 16.96
N CYS A 71 10.20 -8.15 17.28
CA CYS A 71 9.03 -8.70 16.57
C CYS A 71 7.78 -7.81 16.75
N PHE A 72 7.47 -7.42 17.99
CA PHE A 72 6.33 -6.53 18.28
C PHE A 72 6.48 -5.15 17.67
N LYS A 73 7.71 -4.61 17.58
CA LYS A 73 7.97 -3.33 16.90
C LYS A 73 7.64 -3.38 15.40
N ILE A 74 7.96 -4.48 14.73
CA ILE A 74 7.70 -4.64 13.28
C ILE A 74 6.23 -4.94 13.03
N MET A 75 5.59 -5.76 13.87
CA MET A 75 4.14 -5.96 13.78
C MET A 75 3.37 -4.64 13.99
N PHE A 76 3.86 -3.73 14.85
CA PHE A 76 3.26 -2.41 15.03
C PHE A 76 3.45 -1.50 13.81
N TRP A 77 4.62 -1.57 13.16
CA TRP A 77 4.84 -0.86 11.91
C TRP A 77 3.94 -1.38 10.79
N LEU A 78 3.79 -2.71 10.69
CA LEU A 78 2.92 -3.37 9.73
C LEU A 78 1.45 -2.94 9.94
N SER A 79 0.98 -2.90 11.19
CA SER A 79 -0.41 -2.51 11.47
C SER A 79 -0.71 -1.06 11.10
N ILE A 80 0.25 -0.15 11.22
CA ILE A 80 0.12 1.23 10.73
C ILE A 80 0.00 1.27 9.21
N MET A 81 0.84 0.51 8.50
CA MET A 81 0.81 0.45 7.03
C MET A 81 -0.53 -0.11 6.54
N ASP A 82 -1.10 -1.09 7.23
CA ASP A 82 -2.41 -1.65 6.90
C ASP A 82 -3.54 -0.64 7.10
N MET A 83 -3.53 0.19 8.15
CA MET A 83 -4.53 1.27 8.30
C MET A 83 -4.47 2.29 7.15
N ILE A 84 -3.25 2.68 6.75
CA ILE A 84 -3.06 3.56 5.58
C ILE A 84 -3.55 2.87 4.30
N ALA A 85 -3.30 1.57 4.16
CA ALA A 85 -3.76 0.79 3.01
C ALA A 85 -5.29 0.69 2.94
N ILE A 86 -5.97 0.45 4.06
CA ILE A 86 -7.43 0.40 4.13
C ILE A 86 -8.02 1.77 3.76
N MET A 87 -7.44 2.86 4.26
CA MET A 87 -7.88 4.21 3.91
C MET A 87 -7.75 4.48 2.39
N ALA A 88 -6.60 4.17 1.78
CA ALA A 88 -6.40 4.39 0.35
C ALA A 88 -7.26 3.46 -0.52
N ASN A 89 -7.31 2.17 -0.19
CA ASN A 89 -7.93 1.15 -1.05
C ASN A 89 -9.43 0.97 -0.82
N CYS A 90 -9.95 1.18 0.38
CA CYS A 90 -11.39 1.04 0.63
C CYS A 90 -12.09 2.41 0.54
N VAL A 91 -11.54 3.44 1.18
CA VAL A 91 -12.16 4.78 1.19
C VAL A 91 -11.86 5.50 -0.12
N GLY A 92 -10.58 5.61 -0.52
CA GLY A 92 -10.19 6.26 -1.76
C GLY A 92 -10.85 5.62 -3.00
N PHE A 93 -10.66 4.31 -3.17
CA PHE A 93 -11.27 3.56 -4.29
C PHE A 93 -12.81 3.52 -4.23
N GLY A 94 -13.39 3.39 -3.03
CA GLY A 94 -14.84 3.36 -2.85
C GLY A 94 -15.50 4.69 -3.28
N VAL A 95 -14.88 5.82 -2.96
CA VAL A 95 -15.34 7.14 -3.42
C VAL A 95 -15.19 7.29 -4.94
N LEU A 96 -14.06 6.87 -5.51
CA LEU A 96 -13.83 6.86 -6.96
C LEU A 96 -14.91 6.05 -7.69
N LEU A 97 -15.31 4.89 -7.15
CA LEU A 97 -16.36 4.01 -7.70
C LEU A 97 -17.77 4.60 -7.63
N ILE A 98 -18.09 5.36 -6.58
CA ILE A 98 -19.39 6.02 -6.43
C ILE A 98 -19.51 7.19 -7.40
N MET A 99 -18.44 7.97 -7.55
CA MET A 99 -18.39 9.08 -8.49
C MET A 99 -18.32 8.58 -9.95
N GLY A 100 -17.83 7.35 -10.18
CA GLY A 100 -17.58 6.84 -11.53
C GLY A 100 -16.40 7.58 -12.18
N ASP A 101 -15.43 7.99 -11.37
CA ASP A 101 -14.35 8.86 -11.80
C ASP A 101 -13.41 8.13 -12.76
N VAL A 102 -13.12 8.76 -13.90
CA VAL A 102 -12.18 8.26 -14.91
C VAL A 102 -10.88 9.06 -14.82
N TYR A 103 -9.78 8.50 -15.34
CA TYR A 103 -8.45 9.11 -15.25
C TYR A 103 -8.40 10.57 -15.76
N CYS A 104 -9.22 10.89 -16.76
CA CYS A 104 -9.30 12.23 -17.37
C CYS A 104 -10.17 13.23 -16.59
N SER A 105 -10.99 12.80 -15.63
CA SER A 105 -11.82 13.70 -14.81
C SER A 105 -11.02 14.30 -13.66
N ASN A 106 -10.45 13.47 -12.77
CA ASN A 106 -9.53 13.93 -11.73
C ASN A 106 -8.22 13.11 -11.72
N ARG A 107 -7.27 13.57 -12.55
CA ARG A 107 -5.95 12.93 -12.70
C ARG A 107 -5.21 12.78 -11.38
N PHE A 108 -5.20 13.82 -10.54
CA PHE A 108 -4.48 13.81 -9.27
C PHE A 108 -5.05 12.80 -8.26
N MET A 109 -6.37 12.69 -8.16
CA MET A 109 -7.01 11.80 -7.21
C MET A 109 -6.88 10.34 -7.64
N THR A 110 -7.18 10.04 -8.91
CA THR A 110 -7.09 8.67 -9.45
C THR A 110 -5.65 8.15 -9.45
N LEU A 111 -4.70 8.96 -9.92
CA LEU A 111 -3.29 8.58 -9.94
C LEU A 111 -2.71 8.51 -8.52
N GLY A 112 -3.07 9.46 -7.65
CA GLY A 112 -2.61 9.49 -6.26
C GLY A 112 -3.03 8.24 -5.49
N VAL A 113 -4.31 7.85 -5.56
CA VAL A 113 -4.81 6.63 -4.92
C VAL A 113 -4.12 5.39 -5.48
N GLY A 114 -3.90 5.32 -6.79
CA GLY A 114 -3.19 4.20 -7.42
C GLY A 114 -1.73 4.05 -6.96
N ILE A 115 -0.97 5.15 -6.94
CA ILE A 115 0.44 5.13 -6.49
C ILE A 115 0.51 4.77 -5.00
N VAL A 116 -0.29 5.42 -4.15
CA VAL A 116 -0.29 5.16 -2.70
C VAL A 116 -0.68 3.71 -2.41
N GLY A 117 -1.71 3.19 -3.09
CA GLY A 117 -2.15 1.79 -2.97
C GLY A 117 -1.07 0.79 -3.40
N TYR A 118 -0.31 1.09 -4.45
CA TYR A 118 0.78 0.21 -4.87
C TYR A 118 1.98 0.27 -3.92
N CYS A 119 2.41 1.48 -3.53
CA CYS A 119 3.51 1.67 -2.60
C CYS A 119 3.26 0.99 -1.25
N ILE A 120 2.05 1.13 -0.70
CA ILE A 120 1.71 0.54 0.59
C ILE A 120 1.71 -1.00 0.51
N TRP A 121 1.26 -1.57 -0.62
CA TRP A 121 1.24 -3.02 -0.83
C TRP A 121 2.65 -3.62 -0.90
N CYS A 122 3.57 -2.95 -1.61
CA CYS A 122 4.97 -3.34 -1.63
C CYS A 122 5.61 -3.23 -0.23
N CYS A 123 5.34 -2.14 0.49
CA CYS A 123 5.85 -1.96 1.85
C CYS A 123 5.33 -3.00 2.82
N ALA A 124 4.03 -3.35 2.77
CA ALA A 124 3.43 -4.38 3.60
C ALA A 124 4.07 -5.75 3.33
N SER A 125 4.25 -6.09 2.04
CA SER A 125 4.90 -7.34 1.63
C SER A 125 6.35 -7.43 2.15
N ALA A 126 7.12 -6.35 2.03
CA ALA A 126 8.48 -6.28 2.56
C ALA A 126 8.49 -6.43 4.10
N CYS A 127 7.58 -5.78 4.82
CA CYS A 127 7.47 -5.89 6.27
C CYS A 127 7.14 -7.33 6.71
N CYS A 128 6.28 -8.05 5.99
CA CYS A 128 5.98 -9.45 6.24
C CYS A 128 7.20 -10.35 6.05
N LEU A 129 8.03 -10.10 5.03
CA LEU A 129 9.28 -10.83 4.83
C LEU A 129 10.27 -10.58 5.97
N VAL A 130 10.44 -9.32 6.38
CA VAL A 130 11.32 -8.96 7.51
C VAL A 130 10.84 -9.63 8.81
N LEU A 131 9.52 -9.66 9.05
CA LEU A 131 8.93 -10.34 10.19
C LEU A 131 9.23 -11.86 10.18
N GLY A 132 9.07 -12.50 9.01
CA GLY A 132 9.38 -13.93 8.83
C GLY A 132 10.84 -14.23 9.10
N VAL A 133 11.75 -13.41 8.56
CA VAL A 133 13.20 -13.53 8.79
C VAL A 133 13.54 -13.36 10.28
N ASN A 134 12.92 -12.39 10.96
CA ASN A 134 13.14 -12.19 12.39
C ASN A 134 12.70 -13.38 13.24
N ARG A 135 11.58 -14.02 12.89
CA ARG A 135 11.13 -15.23 13.57
C ARG A 135 12.05 -16.42 13.30
N LEU A 136 12.62 -16.53 12.09
CA LEU A 136 13.61 -17.55 11.77
C LEU A 136 14.91 -17.37 12.58
N PHE A 137 15.40 -16.14 12.73
CA PHE A 137 16.58 -15.85 13.54
C PHE A 137 16.40 -16.17 15.02
N GLU A 138 15.19 -15.96 15.54
CA GLU A 138 14.82 -16.33 16.91
C GLU A 138 14.79 -17.86 17.08
N MET A 139 14.12 -18.59 16.18
CA MET A 139 14.04 -20.05 16.21
C MET A 139 15.42 -20.72 16.07
N LEU A 140 16.28 -20.18 15.22
CA LEU A 140 17.63 -20.73 14.98
C LEU A 140 18.64 -20.32 16.06
N ASN A 141 18.25 -19.54 17.09
CA ASN A 141 19.14 -18.93 18.08
C ASN A 141 20.33 -18.14 17.47
N LEU A 142 20.26 -17.80 16.17
CA LEU A 142 21.33 -17.10 15.47
C LEU A 142 21.53 -15.69 16.02
N SER A 143 20.49 -15.10 16.63
CA SER A 143 20.59 -13.81 17.35
C SER A 143 21.67 -13.83 18.44
N ARG A 144 21.74 -14.90 19.26
CA ARG A 144 22.82 -15.06 20.24
C ARG A 144 24.17 -15.27 19.56
N PHE A 145 24.21 -16.08 18.50
CA PHE A 145 25.45 -16.36 17.78
C PHE A 145 26.04 -15.11 17.12
N PHE A 146 25.22 -14.29 16.47
CA PHE A 146 25.66 -13.03 15.84
C PHE A 146 26.06 -12.00 16.89
N SER A 147 25.33 -11.86 17.99
CA SER A 147 25.71 -10.95 19.08
C SER A 147 27.04 -11.34 19.73
N VAL A 148 27.23 -12.63 20.03
CA VAL A 148 28.50 -13.16 20.56
C VAL A 148 29.63 -13.03 19.55
N ARG A 149 29.37 -13.26 18.25
CA ARG A 149 30.37 -13.09 17.20
C ARG A 149 30.75 -11.62 17.00
N ASN A 150 29.79 -10.70 17.07
CA ASN A 150 30.05 -9.27 16.95
C ASN A 150 30.85 -8.75 18.15
N GLN A 151 30.50 -9.16 19.38
CA GLN A 151 31.31 -8.86 20.58
C GLN A 151 32.71 -9.47 20.49
N ARG A 152 32.86 -10.69 19.96
CA ARG A 152 34.17 -11.32 19.79
C ARG A 152 35.02 -10.59 18.74
N LEU A 153 34.42 -10.10 17.65
CA LEU A 153 35.10 -9.29 16.64
C LEU A 153 35.53 -7.92 17.18
N GLU A 154 34.69 -7.29 18.02
CA GLU A 154 35.06 -6.03 18.69
C GLU A 154 36.17 -6.20 19.73
N MET A 155 36.29 -7.38 20.35
CA MET A 155 37.47 -7.67 21.20
C MET A 155 38.74 -7.87 20.36
N ILE A 156 38.66 -8.59 19.24
CA ILE A 156 39.82 -8.81 18.35
C ILE A 156 40.33 -7.51 17.72
N ASN A 157 39.44 -6.55 17.41
CA ASN A 157 39.84 -5.28 16.80
C ASN A 157 40.35 -4.24 17.81
N ARG A 158 40.38 -4.58 19.11
CA ARG A 158 40.86 -3.71 20.19
C ARG A 158 42.24 -4.10 20.72
N ASP A 159 42.78 -5.23 20.25
CA ASP A 159 44.15 -5.71 20.48
C ASP A 159 45.03 -5.44 19.26
#